data_AF-W6Y9B3-F1
#
_entry.id   AF-W6Y9B3-F1
#
_cell.length_a   1.000
_cell.length_b   1.000
_cell.length_c   1.000
_cell.angle_alpha   90.00
_cell.angle_beta   90.00
_cell.angle_gamma   90.00
#
_symmetry.space_group_name_H-M   'P 1'
#
loop_
_entity.id
_entity.type
_entity.pdbx_description
1 polymer ?
#
loop_
_entity_poly.entity_id
_entity_poly.type
_entity_poly.pdbx_seq_one_letter_code
_entity_poly.pdbx_strand_id
1 'polypeptide(L)' 'GDKALAGEEEKDIPGHLFPPDSSKDRTIYFRGLYLSIVNKDTNDVKTHIDNTTATTLYEAYEIPAGYTCYVRGASVYFKT' A
#
# COMPACT_ATOMS: atom_id res chain seq x y z
N GLY A 1 -3.29 -9.64 -3.47
CA GLY A 1 -4.22 -8.53 -3.27
C GLY A 1 -5.29 -8.87 -2.27
N ASP A 2 -6.09 -9.90 -2.57
CA ASP A 2 -7.32 -10.17 -1.82
C ASP A 2 -7.09 -10.54 -0.35
N LYS A 3 -6.02 -11.28 -0.06
CA LYS A 3 -5.63 -11.64 1.32
C LYS A 3 -5.27 -10.40 2.13
N ALA A 4 -4.42 -9.53 1.57
CA ALA A 4 -4.08 -8.26 2.20
C ALA A 4 -5.31 -7.38 2.48
N LEU A 5 -6.26 -7.30 1.53
CA LEU A 5 -7.52 -6.56 1.71
C LEU A 5 -8.43 -7.19 2.78
N ALA A 6 -8.37 -8.50 2.97
CA ALA A 6 -9.05 -9.21 4.06
C ALA A 6 -8.34 -9.06 5.42
N GLY A 7 -7.23 -8.31 5.47
CA GLY A 7 -6.42 -8.11 6.68
C GLY A 7 -5.42 -9.22 6.97
N GLU A 8 -5.27 -10.19 6.07
CA GLU A 8 -4.25 -11.23 6.16
C GLU A 8 -2.93 -10.74 5.58
N GLU A 9 -1.82 -11.16 6.19
CA GLU A 9 -0.49 -10.86 5.66
C GLU A 9 -0.28 -11.53 4.29
N GLU A 10 0.06 -10.73 3.29
CA GLU A 10 0.48 -11.21 1.97
C GLU A 10 1.95 -10.87 1.75
N LYS A 11 2.76 -11.91 1.55
CA LYS A 11 4.23 -11.85 1.54
C LYS A 11 4.79 -11.86 0.12
N ASP A 12 5.98 -11.26 0.00
CA ASP A 12 6.85 -11.33 -1.18
C ASP A 12 6.13 -10.98 -2.50
N ILE A 13 5.23 -9.99 -2.45
CA ILE A 13 4.47 -9.48 -3.58
C ILE A 13 5.44 -8.88 -4.60
N PRO A 14 5.55 -9.43 -5.83
CA PRO A 14 6.41 -8.86 -6.86
C PRO A 14 5.95 -7.45 -7.23
N GLY A 15 4.65 -7.29 -7.44
CA GLY A 15 3.97 -6.00 -7.55
C GLY A 15 2.47 -6.16 -7.53
N HIS A 16 1.75 -5.21 -6.90
CA HIS A 16 0.30 -5.24 -6.84
C HIS A 16 -0.30 -3.84 -6.73
N LEU A 17 -1.40 -3.62 -7.44
CA LEU A 17 -2.19 -2.39 -7.41
C LEU A 17 -3.47 -2.66 -6.62
N PHE A 18 -3.56 -2.10 -5.42
CA PHE A 18 -4.78 -2.09 -4.63
C PHE A 18 -5.68 -0.95 -5.09
N PRO A 19 -6.93 -1.23 -5.52
CA PRO A 19 -7.83 -0.20 -6.02
C PRO A 19 -8.20 0.79 -4.91
N PRO A 20 -8.61 2.02 -5.27
CA PRO A 20 -9.12 2.98 -4.30
C PRO A 20 -10.42 2.47 -3.67
N ASP A 21 -10.64 2.82 -2.41
CA ASP A 21 -11.92 2.68 -1.74
C ASP A 21 -12.45 4.10 -1.51
N SER A 22 -13.57 4.45 -2.12
CA SER A 22 -14.14 5.81 -2.02
C SER A 22 -14.97 6.01 -0.75
N SER A 23 -15.23 4.95 0.02
CA SER A 23 -16.13 4.99 1.17
C SER A 23 -15.42 5.24 2.51
N LYS A 24 -14.11 4.96 2.59
CA LYS A 24 -13.34 5.06 3.82
C LYS A 24 -11.83 5.14 3.58
N ASP A 25 -11.14 5.70 4.55
CA ASP A 25 -9.69 5.60 4.67
C ASP A 25 -9.30 4.18 5.11
N ARG A 26 -8.08 3.77 4.77
CA ARG A 26 -7.50 2.48 5.17
C ARG A 26 -6.07 2.68 5.65
N THR A 27 -5.60 1.82 6.54
CA THR A 27 -4.17 1.77 6.89
C THR A 27 -3.53 0.55 6.25
N ILE A 28 -2.46 0.75 5.49
CA ILE A 28 -1.58 -0.32 5.02
C ILE A 28 -0.39 -0.44 5.96
N TYR A 29 -0.10 -1.65 6.40
CA TYR A 29 1.17 -1.98 7.04
C TYR A 29 2.09 -2.52 5.96
N PHE A 30 3.19 -1.82 5.73
CA PHE A 30 4.09 -2.07 4.62
C PHE A 30 5.49 -2.38 5.11
N ARG A 31 6.12 -3.39 4.50
CA ARG A 31 7.57 -3.53 4.46
C ARG A 31 8.00 -3.93 3.05
N GLY A 32 9.10 -3.40 2.54
CA GLY A 32 9.54 -3.72 1.19
C GLY A 32 10.33 -2.62 0.50
N LEU A 33 10.38 -2.71 -0.83
CA LEU A 33 11.14 -1.80 -1.67
C LEU A 33 10.34 -0.58 -2.08
N TYR A 34 9.08 -0.76 -2.48
CA TYR A 34 8.31 0.30 -3.12
C TYR A 34 6.87 0.39 -2.60
N LEU A 35 6.44 1.61 -2.28
CA LEU A 35 5.07 1.99 -1.94
C LEU A 35 4.71 3.31 -2.61
N SER A 36 3.57 3.37 -3.29
CA SER A 36 3.00 4.62 -3.83
C SER A 36 1.52 4.72 -3.49
N ILE A 37 1.13 5.78 -2.81
CA ILE A 37 -0.27 6.10 -2.47
C ILE A 37 -0.63 7.39 -3.23
N VAL A 38 -1.51 7.28 -4.21
CA VAL A 38 -1.79 8.35 -5.18
C VAL A 38 -3.27 8.45 -5.50
N ASN A 39 -3.78 9.67 -5.61
CA ASN A 39 -5.06 9.95 -6.26
C ASN A 39 -4.81 10.11 -7.76
N LYS A 40 -5.33 9.18 -8.57
CA LYS A 40 -5.08 9.15 -10.01
C LYS A 40 -5.80 10.25 -10.79
N ASP A 41 -6.88 10.79 -10.25
CA ASP A 41 -7.68 11.82 -10.93
C ASP A 41 -7.02 13.19 -10.83
N THR A 42 -6.39 13.47 -9.69
CA THR A 42 -5.70 14.74 -9.42
C THR A 42 -4.19 14.66 -9.59
N ASN A 43 -3.63 13.44 -9.73
CA ASN A 43 -2.20 13.14 -9.61
C ASN A 43 -1.58 13.54 -8.26
N ASP A 44 -2.41 13.69 -7.21
CA ASP A 44 -1.90 13.98 -5.87
C ASP A 44 -1.19 12.75 -5.28
N VAL A 45 0.05 12.93 -4.83
CA VAL A 45 0.87 11.87 -4.25
C VAL A 45 0.94 12.07 -2.75
N LYS A 46 0.36 11.13 -2.01
CA LYS A 46 0.34 11.14 -0.55
C LYS A 46 1.62 10.56 0.05
N THR A 47 2.05 9.42 -0.49
CA THR A 47 3.24 8.68 -0.03
C THR A 47 3.95 8.10 -1.23
N HIS A 48 5.28 8.25 -1.26
CA HIS A 48 6.14 7.63 -2.24
C HIS A 48 7.42 7.12 -1.58
N ILE A 49 7.66 5.81 -1.70
CA ILE A 49 8.85 5.11 -1.20
C ILE A 49 9.42 4.32 -2.37
N ASP A 50 10.71 4.49 -2.63
CA ASP A 50 11.48 3.71 -3.59
C ASP A 50 12.88 3.46 -3.02
N ASN A 51 12.97 2.41 -2.21
CA ASN A 51 14.19 2.07 -1.49
C ASN A 51 15.06 1.11 -2.32
N THR A 52 16.38 1.32 -2.27
CA THR A 52 17.36 0.36 -2.80
C THR A 52 17.45 -0.91 -1.96
N THR A 53 17.12 -0.83 -0.67
CA THR A 53 17.11 -1.96 0.27
C THR A 53 15.74 -2.02 0.94
N ALA A 54 15.15 -3.21 0.98
CA ALA A 54 13.81 -3.39 1.52
C ALA A 54 13.77 -3.03 3.01
N THR A 55 12.73 -2.31 3.44
CA THR A 55 12.46 -2.17 4.87
C THR A 55 12.13 -3.53 5.46
N THR A 56 12.59 -3.78 6.68
CA THR A 56 12.43 -5.07 7.36
C THR A 56 11.29 -5.06 8.37
N LEU A 57 10.95 -3.88 8.89
CA LEU A 57 9.85 -3.65 9.83
C LEU A 57 8.60 -3.19 9.08
N TYR A 58 7.44 -3.58 9.61
CA TYR A 58 6.15 -3.09 9.15
C TYR A 58 5.92 -1.68 9.68
N GLU A 59 5.79 -0.73 8.76
CA GLU A 59 5.41 0.65 9.05
C GLU A 59 3.99 0.91 8.55
N ALA A 60 3.24 1.73 9.29
CA ALA A 60 1.86 2.06 8.98
C ALA A 60 1.79 3.30 8.09
N TYR A 61 1.01 3.21 7.03
CA TYR A 61 0.74 4.32 6.11
C TYR A 61 -0.76 4.45 5.88
N GLU A 62 -1.26 5.68 5.97
CA GLU A 62 -2.64 6.01 5.68
C GLU A 62 -2.88 6.07 4.17
N ILE A 63 -3.96 5.43 3.72
CA ILE A 63 -4.50 5.49 2.37
C ILE A 63 -5.85 6.20 2.47
N PRO A 64 -5.92 7.49 2.13
CA PRO A 64 -7.18 8.21 2.18
C PRO A 64 -8.22 7.65 1.19
N ALA A 65 -9.49 7.91 1.45
CA ALA A 65 -10.58 7.53 0.56
C ALA A 65 -10.34 8.08 -0.86
N GLY A 66 -10.53 7.22 -1.86
CA GLY A 66 -10.25 7.55 -3.27
C GLY A 66 -8.79 7.42 -3.70
N TYR A 67 -7.85 7.12 -2.80
CA TYR A 67 -6.44 6.92 -3.17
C TYR A 67 -6.16 5.45 -3.51
N THR A 68 -5.41 5.26 -4.59
CA THR A 68 -4.91 3.95 -5.01
C THR A 68 -3.57 3.68 -4.33
N CYS A 69 -3.30 2.42 -3.97
CA CYS A 69 -2.02 2.00 -3.38
C CYS A 69 -1.32 1.00 -4.32
N TYR A 70 -0.10 1.30 -4.73
CA TYR A 70 0.74 0.40 -5.50
C TYR A 70 1.96 -0.02 -4.67
N VAL A 71 2.26 -1.31 -4.65
CA VAL A 71 3.43 -1.87 -3.97
C VAL A 71 4.24 -2.74 -4.92
N ARG A 72 5.55 -2.83 -4.70
CA ARG A 72 6.47 -3.71 -5.45
C ARG A 72 7.58 -4.22 -4.54
N GLY A 73 7.87 -5.52 -4.63
CA GLY A 73 8.85 -6.20 -3.77
C GLY A 73 8.56 -6.00 -2.29
N ALA A 74 7.33 -6.34 -1.87
CA ALA A 74 6.82 -5.97 -0.55
C ALA A 74 6.01 -7.08 0.11
N SER A 75 5.88 -7.02 1.43
CA SER A 75 4.86 -7.75 2.19
C SER A 75 3.93 -6.74 2.84
N VAL A 76 2.62 -6.99 2.80
CA VAL A 76 1.61 -6.03 3.27
C VAL A 76 0.41 -6.71 3.91
N TYR A 77 -0.28 -5.97 4.78
CA TYR A 77 -1.65 -6.24 5.20
C TYR A 77 -2.37 -4.93 5.51
N PHE A 78 -3.70 -4.96 5.52
CA PHE A 78 -4.51 -3.79 5.86
C PHE A 78 -5.13 -3.94 7.26
N LYS A 79 -5.31 -2.82 7.95
CA LYS A 79 -6.29 -2.71 9.04
C LYS A 79 -7.27 -1.59 8.72
N THR A 80 -8.55 -1.88 8.93
CA THR A 80 -9.67 -0.93 8.92
C THR A 80 -9.94 -0.41 10.31
#